data_AF-A0A6P4YEY9-F1
#
_entry.id   AF-A0A6P4YEY9-F1
#
_cell.length_a   1.000
_cell.length_b   1.000
_cell.length_c   1.000
_cell.angle_alpha   90.00
_cell.angle_beta   90.00
_cell.angle_gamma   90.00
#
_symmetry.space_group_name_H-M   'P 1'
#
loop_
_entity.id
_entity.type
_entity.pdbx_description
1 polymer ?
#
loop_
_entity_poly.entity_id
_entity_poly.type
_entity_poly.pdbx_seq_one_letter_code
_entity_poly.pdbx_strand_id
1 'polypeptide(L)'
;MGIQECPKCHSLCERIDKKDKLVVCPLCSGREKKEFHFCWYCLHEWIGRDTDKCGNEDCNGEDKRLKILRDCTKKTIVGVVGCPSVRACLTCGMLIEHDRACKHMVCRCGQKFCFICLKPAVDGRYQCGTYNSPCEITAVQTTIPGDN
;
A
#
# COMPACT_ATOMS: atom_id res chain seq x y z
N MET A 1 4.56 5.07 -0.73
CA MET A 1 5.42 5.44 0.43
C MET A 1 6.68 4.61 0.33
N GLY A 2 7.87 5.20 0.49
CA GLY A 2 9.16 4.54 0.21
C GLY A 2 9.78 3.83 1.42
N ILE A 3 9.02 3.55 2.48
CA ILE A 3 9.52 3.01 3.74
C ILE A 3 9.07 1.56 3.93
N GLN A 4 9.98 0.69 4.35
CA GLN A 4 9.71 -0.67 4.85
C GLN A 4 10.44 -0.93 6.17
N GLU A 5 9.96 -1.91 6.93
CA GLU A 5 10.62 -2.36 8.14
C GLU A 5 11.74 -3.37 7.81
N CYS A 6 12.92 -3.16 8.37
CA CYS A 6 14.05 -4.08 8.21
C CYS A 6 13.72 -5.43 8.88
N PRO A 7 13.85 -6.57 8.18
CA PRO A 7 13.50 -7.87 8.76
C PRO A 7 14.45 -8.37 9.84
N LYS A 8 15.62 -7.73 10.00
CA LYS A 8 16.66 -8.12 10.95
C LYS A 8 16.63 -7.31 12.24
N CYS A 9 16.42 -6.00 12.14
CA CYS A 9 16.50 -5.09 13.29
C CYS A 9 15.23 -4.26 13.54
N HIS A 10 14.18 -4.45 12.73
CA HIS A 10 12.89 -3.79 12.90
C HIS A 10 12.90 -2.26 12.76
N SER A 11 14.02 -1.68 12.30
CA SER A 11 14.08 -0.26 12.00
C SER A 11 13.36 0.06 10.69
N LEU A 12 12.80 1.26 10.59
CA LEU A 12 12.25 1.78 9.35
C LEU A 12 13.38 2.18 8.39
N CYS A 13 13.35 1.63 7.18
CA CYS A 13 14.32 1.92 6.12
C CYS A 13 13.58 2.50 4.92
N GLU A 14 14.12 3.59 4.38
CA GLU A 14 13.60 4.21 3.17
C GLU A 14 14.40 3.73 1.95
N ARG A 15 13.71 3.48 0.84
CA ARG A 15 14.31 3.22 -0.47
C ARG A 15 14.93 4.49 -1.04
N ILE A 16 16.11 4.34 -1.63
CA ILE A 16 16.81 5.42 -2.33
C ILE A 16 16.04 5.75 -3.63
N ASP A 17 15.80 4.75 -4.47
CA ASP A 17 14.91 4.85 -5.63
C ASP A 17 13.66 3.98 -5.43
N LYS A 18 12.49 4.48 -5.85
CA LYS A 18 11.22 3.76 -5.80
C LYS A 18 11.19 2.55 -6.75
N LYS A 19 12.06 2.55 -7.77
CA LYS A 19 12.23 1.43 -8.71
C LYS A 19 13.11 0.33 -8.12
N ASP A 20 13.95 0.66 -7.16
CA ASP A 20 14.81 -0.30 -6.53
C ASP A 20 13.99 -1.27 -5.68
N LYS A 21 14.28 -2.56 -5.87
CA LYS A 21 13.76 -3.63 -5.03
C LYS A 21 14.70 -3.92 -3.87
N LEU A 22 15.96 -3.52 -4.00
CA LEU A 22 17.00 -3.68 -3.00
C LEU A 22 16.94 -2.48 -2.04
N VAL A 23 16.77 -2.77 -0.74
CA VAL A 23 16.67 -1.77 0.31
C VAL A 23 17.87 -1.93 1.25
N VAL A 24 18.62 -0.86 1.45
CA VAL A 24 19.75 -0.84 2.39
C VAL A 24 19.24 -0.54 3.80
N CYS A 25 19.65 -1.34 4.78
CA CYS A 25 19.46 -0.98 6.19
C CYS A 25 20.71 -0.29 6.74
N PRO A 26 20.71 1.04 6.95
CA PRO A 26 21.91 1.74 7.41
C PRO A 26 22.35 1.30 8.82
N LEU A 27 21.42 0.88 9.67
CA LEU A 27 21.72 0.42 11.04
C LEU A 27 22.40 -0.94 11.07
N CYS A 28 21.89 -1.92 10.32
CA CYS A 28 22.53 -3.23 10.19
C CYS A 28 23.89 -3.09 9.50
N SER A 29 23.97 -2.30 8.42
CA SER A 29 25.21 -2.06 7.69
C SER A 29 26.30 -1.45 8.58
N GLY A 30 25.93 -0.48 9.43
CA GLY A 30 26.84 0.14 10.38
C GLY A 30 27.30 -0.80 11.50
N ARG A 31 26.39 -1.61 12.07
CA ARG A 31 26.73 -2.56 13.15
C ARG A 31 27.70 -3.65 12.70
N GLU A 32 27.50 -4.17 11.49
CA GLU A 32 28.25 -5.33 10.98
C GLU A 32 29.46 -4.93 10.14
N LYS A 33 29.63 -3.63 9.84
CA LYS A 33 30.64 -3.09 8.93
C LYS A 33 30.61 -3.79 7.55
N LYS A 34 29.42 -4.27 7.15
CA LYS A 34 29.13 -4.96 5.90
C LYS A 34 27.75 -4.54 5.46
N GLU A 35 27.55 -4.25 4.18
CA GLU A 35 26.23 -3.89 3.68
C GLU A 35 25.20 -4.98 3.94
N PHE A 36 24.08 -4.57 4.55
CA PHE A 36 22.89 -5.39 4.71
C PHE A 36 21.78 -4.87 3.81
N HIS A 37 21.29 -5.76 2.96
CA HIS A 37 20.25 -5.48 1.97
C HIS A 37 19.08 -6.43 2.18
N PHE A 38 17.87 -5.94 1.94
CA PHE A 38 16.67 -6.77 1.92
C PHE A 38 15.75 -6.40 0.77
N CYS A 39 14.87 -7.32 0.40
CA CYS A 39 13.93 -7.12 -0.69
C CYS A 39 12.72 -6.30 -0.26
N TRP A 40 12.36 -5.29 -1.04
CA TRP A 40 11.19 -4.43 -0.83
C TRP A 40 9.86 -5.20 -0.78
N TYR A 41 9.74 -6.28 -1.56
CA TYR A 41 8.49 -7.03 -1.71
C TYR A 41 8.34 -8.12 -0.66
N CYS A 42 9.27 -9.09 -0.61
CA CYS A 42 9.15 -10.20 0.32
C CYS A 42 9.58 -9.85 1.75
N LEU A 43 10.37 -8.78 1.93
CA LEU A 43 10.99 -8.40 3.21
C LEU A 43 11.93 -9.48 3.75
N HIS A 44 12.60 -10.23 2.87
CA HIS A 44 13.67 -11.15 3.23
C HIS A 44 15.04 -10.56 2.86
N GLU A 45 16.09 -11.06 3.50
CA GLU A 45 17.47 -10.71 3.16
C GLU A 45 17.73 -10.91 1.66
N TRP A 46 18.56 -10.05 1.08
CA TRP A 46 18.91 -10.12 -0.32
C TRP A 46 19.94 -11.23 -0.56
N ILE A 47 19.54 -12.29 -1.28
CA ILE A 47 20.40 -13.45 -1.60
C ILE A 47 20.93 -13.37 -3.04
N GLY A 48 20.23 -12.63 -3.91
CA GLY A 48 20.57 -12.45 -5.31
C GLY A 48 21.90 -11.70 -5.51
N ARG A 49 22.57 -12.01 -6.62
CA ARG A 49 23.80 -11.32 -7.03
C ARG A 49 23.52 -10.00 -7.78
N ASP A 50 22.35 -9.92 -8.41
CA ASP A 50 21.90 -8.75 -9.15
C ASP A 50 21.08 -7.81 -8.26
N THR A 51 20.82 -6.58 -8.71
CA THR A 51 20.00 -5.57 -8.01
C THR A 51 18.50 -5.72 -8.27
N ASP A 52 18.11 -6.47 -9.30
CA ASP A 52 16.71 -6.57 -9.76
C ASP A 52 15.95 -7.81 -9.29
N LYS A 53 16.66 -8.83 -8.79
CA LYS A 53 16.09 -10.10 -8.34
C LYS A 53 16.71 -10.50 -7.01
N CYS A 54 15.90 -10.55 -5.96
CA CYS A 54 16.38 -10.85 -4.62
C CYS A 54 16.80 -12.30 -4.37
N GLY A 55 16.46 -13.24 -5.27
CA GLY A 55 16.82 -14.65 -5.17
C GLY A 55 15.96 -15.48 -4.20
N ASN A 56 15.02 -14.87 -3.46
CA ASN A 56 14.13 -15.58 -2.56
C ASN A 56 13.03 -16.33 -3.33
N GLU A 57 12.83 -17.63 -3.05
CA GLU A 57 11.87 -18.50 -3.77
C GLU A 57 10.41 -18.06 -3.59
N ASP A 58 10.08 -17.47 -2.45
CA ASP A 58 8.74 -17.01 -2.11
C ASP A 58 8.44 -15.59 -2.62
N CYS A 59 9.42 -14.92 -3.24
CA CYS A 59 9.27 -13.57 -3.75
C CYS A 59 8.67 -13.57 -5.16
N ASN A 60 7.36 -13.32 -5.25
CA ASN A 60 6.66 -13.13 -6.53
C ASN A 60 6.88 -11.74 -7.18
N GLY A 61 7.66 -10.86 -6.54
CA GLY A 61 7.92 -9.51 -7.02
C GLY A 61 6.69 -8.57 -6.98
N GLU A 62 5.67 -8.95 -6.23
CA GLU A 62 4.44 -8.16 -6.04
C GLU A 62 4.44 -7.48 -4.68
N ASP A 63 3.93 -6.25 -4.63
CA ASP A 63 3.67 -5.58 -3.36
C ASP A 63 2.59 -6.33 -2.57
N LYS A 64 2.90 -6.74 -1.34
CA LYS A 64 1.97 -7.46 -0.45
C LYS A 64 0.63 -6.73 -0.28
N ARG A 65 0.60 -5.39 -0.40
CA ARG A 65 -0.62 -4.59 -0.37
C ARG A 65 -1.59 -4.95 -1.50
N LEU A 66 -1.09 -5.27 -2.69
CA LEU A 66 -1.93 -5.68 -3.83
C LEU A 66 -2.65 -7.01 -3.54
N LYS A 67 -1.96 -7.96 -2.91
CA LYS A 67 -2.57 -9.20 -2.45
C LYS A 67 -3.68 -8.93 -1.43
N ILE A 68 -3.44 -8.06 -0.45
CA ILE A 68 -4.46 -7.68 0.55
C ILE A 68 -5.68 -7.04 -0.12
N LEU A 69 -5.49 -6.14 -1.09
CA LEU A 69 -6.59 -5.52 -1.83
C LEU A 69 -7.42 -6.56 -2.60
N ARG A 70 -6.75 -7.52 -3.25
CA ARG A 70 -7.38 -8.58 -4.05
C ARG A 70 -8.17 -9.56 -3.20
N ASP A 71 -7.62 -9.95 -2.06
CA ASP A 71 -8.14 -11.03 -1.22
C ASP A 71 -9.04 -10.53 -0.08
N CYS A 72 -9.18 -9.20 0.09
CA CYS A 72 -10.01 -8.64 1.15
C CYS A 72 -11.47 -9.07 1.04
N THR A 73 -12.12 -9.22 2.20
CA THR A 73 -13.54 -9.57 2.26
C THR A 73 -14.40 -8.45 1.64
N LYS A 74 -15.60 -8.80 1.18
CA LYS A 74 -16.59 -7.83 0.72
C LYS A 74 -17.63 -7.61 1.80
N LYS A 75 -18.17 -6.39 1.90
CA LYS A 75 -19.19 -6.02 2.86
C LYS A 75 -20.17 -4.99 2.32
N THR A 76 -21.21 -4.72 3.11
CA THR A 76 -22.20 -3.70 2.78
C THR A 76 -21.77 -2.36 3.35
N ILE A 77 -21.71 -1.34 2.50
CA ILE A 77 -21.41 0.05 2.90
C ILE A 77 -22.55 0.92 2.40
N VAL A 78 -23.26 1.61 3.30
CA VAL A 78 -24.33 2.54 2.92
C VAL A 78 -25.40 1.85 2.03
N GLY A 79 -25.80 0.63 2.42
CA GLY A 79 -26.75 -0.18 1.65
C GLY A 79 -26.21 -0.80 0.35
N VAL A 80 -24.97 -0.48 -0.05
CA VAL A 80 -24.33 -1.04 -1.25
C VAL A 80 -23.61 -2.34 -0.90
N VAL A 81 -24.15 -3.46 -1.37
CA VAL A 81 -23.63 -4.81 -1.11
C VAL A 81 -22.43 -5.10 -2.00
N GLY A 82 -21.40 -5.76 -1.45
CA GLY A 82 -20.26 -6.24 -2.23
C GLY A 82 -19.08 -5.28 -2.32
N CYS A 83 -19.04 -4.23 -1.49
CA CYS A 83 -17.92 -3.30 -1.43
C CYS A 83 -16.68 -4.00 -0.84
N PRO A 84 -15.48 -3.85 -1.43
CA PRO A 84 -14.23 -4.29 -0.80
C PRO A 84 -14.10 -3.71 0.61
N SER A 85 -13.64 -4.49 1.59
CA SER A 85 -13.44 -4.03 2.97
C SER A 85 -12.19 -3.16 3.12
N VAL A 86 -11.22 -3.32 2.21
CA VAL A 86 -9.95 -2.59 2.19
C VAL A 86 -9.76 -1.88 0.84
N ARG A 87 -9.26 -0.64 0.88
CA ARG A 87 -8.85 0.15 -0.29
C ARG A 87 -7.49 0.77 -0.04
N ALA A 88 -6.74 1.10 -1.09
CA ALA A 88 -5.52 1.89 -0.97
C ALA A 88 -5.84 3.37 -1.16
N CYS A 89 -5.16 4.23 -0.41
CA CYS A 89 -5.17 5.67 -0.65
C CYS A 89 -4.69 5.99 -2.07
N LEU A 90 -5.44 6.87 -2.76
CA LEU A 90 -5.18 7.27 -4.14
C LEU A 90 -3.85 8.01 -4.36
N THR A 91 -3.23 8.48 -3.27
CA THR A 91 -2.02 9.33 -3.33
C THR A 91 -0.81 8.65 -2.72
N CYS A 92 -0.91 8.13 -1.50
CA CYS A 92 0.24 7.57 -0.79
C CYS A 92 0.30 6.04 -0.82
N GLY A 93 -0.78 5.37 -1.25
CA GLY A 93 -0.87 3.92 -1.31
C GLY A 93 -1.02 3.21 0.05
N MET A 94 -1.29 3.95 1.13
CA MET A 94 -1.60 3.36 2.43
C MET A 94 -2.91 2.56 2.35
N LEU A 95 -2.92 1.35 2.90
CA LEU A 95 -4.14 0.56 3.01
C LEU A 95 -5.06 1.17 4.07
N ILE A 96 -6.34 1.25 3.72
CA ILE A 96 -7.42 1.79 4.54
C ILE A 96 -8.48 0.70 4.61
N GLU A 97 -8.69 0.18 5.81
CA GLU A 97 -9.85 -0.64 6.12
C GLU A 97 -11.03 0.29 6.41
N HIS A 98 -12.19 -0.01 5.84
CA HIS A 98 -13.40 0.72 6.17
C HIS A 98 -13.91 0.25 7.53
N ASP A 99 -13.96 1.12 8.53
CA ASP A 99 -14.40 0.78 9.90
C ASP A 99 -15.64 1.58 10.34
N ARG A 100 -16.00 2.63 9.60
CA ARG A 100 -17.08 3.57 9.91
C ARG A 100 -18.30 3.36 9.03
N ALA A 101 -19.39 4.07 9.31
CA ALA A 101 -20.59 4.06 8.45
C ALA A 101 -20.48 4.98 7.22
N CYS A 102 -19.49 5.89 7.19
CA CYS A 102 -19.36 6.92 6.16
C CYS A 102 -18.51 6.44 4.99
N LYS A 103 -19.01 6.59 3.75
CA LYS A 103 -18.24 6.28 2.54
C LYS A 103 -17.16 7.32 2.21
N HIS A 104 -17.21 8.53 2.77
CA HIS A 104 -16.26 9.60 2.52
C HIS A 104 -15.11 9.52 3.54
N MET A 105 -13.91 9.22 3.05
CA MET A 105 -12.74 8.95 3.88
C MET A 105 -11.68 10.03 3.71
N VAL A 106 -10.83 10.17 4.74
CA VAL A 106 -9.64 11.03 4.74
C VAL A 106 -8.45 10.18 5.17
N CYS A 107 -7.46 10.07 4.30
CA CYS A 107 -6.21 9.37 4.61
C CYS A 107 -5.32 10.25 5.51
N ARG A 108 -4.38 9.63 6.24
CA ARG A 108 -3.37 10.33 7.04
C ARG A 108 -2.49 11.28 6.23
N CYS A 109 -2.32 11.03 4.92
CA CYS A 109 -1.62 11.96 4.02
C CYS A 109 -2.47 13.17 3.60
N GLY A 110 -3.69 13.31 4.10
CA GLY A 110 -4.62 14.40 3.76
C GLY A 110 -5.53 14.10 2.55
N GLN A 111 -5.28 13.03 1.79
CA GLN A 111 -6.11 12.68 0.63
C GLN A 111 -7.55 12.37 1.06
N LYS A 112 -8.51 13.09 0.47
CA LYS A 112 -9.95 12.87 0.66
C LYS A 112 -10.53 12.16 -0.56
N PHE A 113 -11.29 11.09 -0.36
CA PHE A 113 -11.91 10.33 -1.45
C PHE A 113 -13.11 9.50 -0.97
N CYS A 114 -13.95 9.06 -1.91
CA CYS A 114 -15.02 8.11 -1.61
C CYS A 114 -14.49 6.68 -1.62
N PHE A 115 -14.75 5.91 -0.57
CA PHE A 115 -14.27 4.54 -0.41
C PHE A 115 -14.94 3.54 -1.37
N ILE A 116 -16.19 3.81 -1.77
CA ILE A 116 -16.95 2.92 -2.66
C ILE A 116 -16.49 3.09 -4.11
N CYS A 117 -16.48 4.33 -4.62
CA CYS A 117 -16.24 4.63 -6.03
C CYS A 117 -14.83 5.17 -6.34
N LEU A 118 -13.99 5.37 -5.32
CA LEU A 118 -12.61 5.91 -5.41
C LEU A 118 -12.48 7.26 -6.13
N LYS A 119 -13.55 8.05 -6.24
CA LYS A 119 -13.44 9.43 -6.73
C LYS A 119 -12.77 10.31 -5.68
N PRO A 120 -11.71 11.07 -6.02
CA PRO A 120 -11.09 12.03 -5.11
C PRO A 120 -12.04 13.21 -4.86
N ALA A 121 -11.88 13.88 -3.72
CA ALA A 121 -12.48 15.19 -3.54
C ALA A 121 -11.68 16.24 -4.32
N VAL A 122 -12.38 17.17 -4.97
CA VAL A 122 -11.81 18.30 -5.71
C VAL A 122 -12.31 19.57 -5.04
N ASP A 123 -11.40 20.51 -4.74
CA ASP A 123 -11.69 21.76 -4.02
C ASP A 123 -12.49 21.56 -2.72
N GLY A 124 -12.15 20.49 -1.99
CA GLY A 124 -12.81 20.11 -0.74
C GLY A 124 -14.19 19.47 -0.91
N ARG A 125 -14.67 19.26 -2.14
CA ARG A 125 -15.99 18.70 -2.44
C ARG A 125 -15.88 17.29 -3.03
N TYR A 126 -16.63 16.36 -2.45
CA TYR A 126 -16.73 14.99 -2.97
C TYR A 126 -17.49 14.98 -4.30
N GLN A 127 -16.97 14.21 -5.25
CA GLN A 127 -17.48 14.12 -6.64
C GLN A 127 -18.57 13.03 -6.79
N CYS A 128 -19.20 12.67 -5.69
CA CYS A 128 -20.35 11.78 -5.63
C CYS A 128 -21.37 12.33 -4.64
N GLY A 129 -22.56 11.72 -4.56
CA GLY A 129 -23.62 12.15 -3.63
C GLY A 129 -23.17 12.18 -2.16
N THR A 130 -24.10 12.51 -1.26
CA THR A 130 -23.83 12.72 0.18
C THR A 130 -23.19 11.51 0.88
N TYR A 131 -22.69 11.71 2.10
CA TYR A 131 -21.97 10.68 2.88
C TYR A 131 -22.77 9.39 3.13
N ASN A 132 -24.11 9.42 3.04
CA ASN A 132 -24.99 8.27 3.20
C ASN A 132 -25.75 7.88 1.91
N SER A 133 -25.40 8.45 0.76
CA SER A 133 -26.01 8.04 -0.51
C SER A 133 -25.26 6.83 -1.08
N PRO A 134 -25.94 5.91 -1.78
CA PRO A 134 -25.26 4.82 -2.47
C PRO A 134 -24.31 5.35 -3.56
N CYS A 135 -23.36 4.52 -3.96
CA CYS A 135 -22.44 4.74 -5.06
C CYS A 135 -22.23 3.44 -5.84
N GLU A 136 -21.86 3.57 -7.11
CA GLU A 136 -21.35 2.45 -7.90
C GLU A 136 -20.01 1.98 -7.34
N ILE A 137 -19.89 0.67 -7.13
CA ILE A 137 -18.64 0.06 -6.63
C ILE A 137 -17.63 0.10 -7.77
N THR A 138 -16.48 0.72 -7.53
CA THR A 138 -15.36 0.63 -8.48
C THR A 138 -14.55 -0.64 -8.29
N ALA A 139 -13.84 -1.07 -9.33
CA ALA A 139 -12.97 -2.24 -9.29
C ALA A 139 -11.90 -2.15 -8.18
N VAL A 140 -11.42 -3.29 -7.71
CA VAL A 140 -10.30 -3.37 -6.76
C VAL A 140 -9.05 -2.77 -7.41
N GLN A 141 -8.27 -2.02 -6.63
CA GLN A 141 -7.06 -1.37 -7.13
C GLN A 141 -5.99 -2.42 -7.44
N THR A 142 -5.42 -2.36 -8.65
CA THR A 142 -4.39 -3.27 -9.15
C THR A 142 -2.99 -2.65 -9.14
N THR A 143 -2.88 -1.37 -8.75
CA THR A 143 -1.63 -0.64 -8.61
C THR A 143 -1.63 0.17 -7.32
N ILE A 144 -0.44 0.44 -6.79
CA ILE A 144 -0.26 1.30 -5.63
C ILE A 144 0.50 2.57 -6.02
N PRO A 145 0.01 3.76 -5.63
CA PRO A 145 0.74 5.01 -5.86
C PRO A 145 2.16 4.99 -5.29
N GLY A 146 3.14 5.30 -6.15
CA GLY A 146 4.56 5.38 -5.80
C GLY A 146 5.35 4.08 -5.96
N ASP A 147 4.76 3.04 -6.57
CA ASP A 147 5.47 1.81 -6.97
C ASP A 147 5.97 1.84 -8.44
N ASN A 148 5.78 2.97 -9.16
CA ASN A 148 6.31 3.25 -10.50
C ASN A 148 7.33 4.39 -10.49
#